data_AF-A0A9W7XUI1-F1
#
_entry.id   AF-A0A9W7XUI1-F1
#
_cell.length_a   1.000
_cell.length_b   1.000
_cell.length_c   1.000
_cell.angle_alpha   90.00
_cell.angle_beta   90.00
_cell.angle_gamma   90.00
#
_symmetry.space_group_name_H-M   'P 1'
#
loop_
_entity.id
_entity.type
_entity.pdbx_description
1 polymer ?
#
loop_
_entity_poly.entity_id
_entity_poly.type
_entity_poly.pdbx_seq_one_letter_code
_entity_poly.pdbx_strand_id
1 'polypeptide(L)'
;MHRIEYMAQLRNKALEPLYLHSHTRRFAKVVFLNDVFFCATDVLELLSQARIHGAHLTCAEDYQLRHGALAFYDTWVSRDILGNPFKPHHLNIADDATALVAHLNNRPYQVQCCWNGLAVIDAQVFMHPHDIRFRRSAPDECSASECSLLCNDMWAADMHRMVVVPVAKVAYDVETRSYLESSGLVAHKALVANAGRPREIDFRPGPKSVYCHPLNDPAARVPDGPASYVAIINAGAATATAA
;
A
#
# COMPACT_ATOMS: atom_id res chain seq x y z
N MET A 1 -21.46 -13.81 3.00
CA MET A 1 -20.68 -12.60 2.65
C MET A 1 -19.21 -12.96 2.72
N HIS A 2 -18.46 -12.61 1.68
CA HIS A 2 -17.03 -12.92 1.63
C HIS A 2 -16.24 -11.98 2.55
N ARG A 3 -15.14 -12.42 3.18
CA ARG A 3 -14.37 -11.57 4.11
C ARG A 3 -13.90 -10.26 3.46
N ILE A 4 -13.41 -10.32 2.23
CA ILE A 4 -12.95 -9.13 1.50
C ILE A 4 -14.08 -8.16 1.19
N GLU A 5 -15.28 -8.67 0.90
CA GLU A 5 -16.47 -7.83 0.70
C GLU A 5 -16.83 -7.08 1.98
N TYR A 6 -16.81 -7.78 3.13
CA TYR A 6 -17.02 -7.18 4.43
C TYR A 6 -15.98 -6.10 4.77
N MET A 7 -14.69 -6.39 4.54
CA MET A 7 -13.61 -5.43 4.79
C MET A 7 -13.75 -4.19 3.90
N ALA A 8 -14.09 -4.36 2.63
CA ALA A 8 -14.34 -3.25 1.71
C ALA A 8 -15.50 -2.36 2.19
N GLN A 9 -16.62 -2.96 2.61
CA GLN A 9 -17.76 -2.22 3.16
C GLN A 9 -17.36 -1.44 4.43
N LEU A 10 -16.60 -2.05 5.33
CA LEU A 10 -16.16 -1.41 6.57
C LEU A 10 -15.25 -0.19 6.30
N ARG A 11 -14.29 -0.34 5.38
CA ARG A 11 -13.40 0.78 4.98
C ARG A 11 -14.17 1.90 4.30
N ASN A 12 -15.08 1.57 3.40
CA ASN A 12 -15.94 2.58 2.77
C ASN A 12 -16.84 3.28 3.79
N LYS A 13 -17.35 2.57 4.80
CA LYS A 13 -18.14 3.18 5.88
C LYS A 13 -17.31 4.17 6.69
N ALA A 14 -16.06 3.85 6.99
CA ALA A 14 -15.13 4.77 7.66
C ALA A 14 -14.84 6.05 6.84
N LEU A 15 -14.92 5.96 5.50
CA LEU A 15 -14.72 7.08 4.58
C LEU A 15 -15.99 7.87 4.25
N GLU A 16 -17.16 7.45 4.73
CA GLU A 16 -18.44 8.13 4.46
C GLU A 16 -18.42 9.64 4.76
N PRO A 17 -17.79 10.14 5.84
CA PRO A 17 -17.67 11.58 6.06
C PRO A 17 -16.95 12.33 4.93
N LEU A 18 -15.95 11.70 4.31
CA LEU A 18 -15.22 12.28 3.17
C LEU A 18 -16.14 12.35 1.95
N TYR A 19 -16.90 11.29 1.66
CA TYR A 19 -17.83 11.27 0.52
C TYR A 19 -18.91 12.34 0.64
N LEU A 20 -19.54 12.46 1.81
CA LEU A 20 -20.66 13.35 2.05
C LEU A 20 -20.27 14.83 2.10
N HIS A 21 -19.04 15.14 2.54
CA HIS A 21 -18.63 16.51 2.81
C HIS A 21 -17.54 17.03 1.87
N SER A 22 -17.10 16.25 0.87
CA SER A 22 -16.06 16.65 -0.09
C SER A 22 -16.38 17.98 -0.82
N HIS A 23 -17.66 18.29 -1.04
CA HIS A 23 -18.09 19.55 -1.66
C HIS A 23 -18.07 20.77 -0.72
N THR A 24 -18.06 20.54 0.61
CA THR A 24 -18.14 21.62 1.61
C THR A 24 -16.90 21.72 2.49
N ARG A 25 -16.03 20.72 2.46
CA ARG A 25 -14.78 20.65 3.23
C ARG A 25 -13.66 20.13 2.36
N ARG A 26 -12.46 20.69 2.55
CA ARG A 26 -11.25 20.23 1.87
C ARG A 26 -10.57 19.15 2.69
N PHE A 27 -10.44 17.96 2.11
CA PHE A 27 -9.61 16.88 2.63
C PHE A 27 -8.34 16.78 1.76
N ALA A 28 -7.17 16.74 2.39
CA ALA A 28 -5.90 16.66 1.66
C ALA A 28 -5.36 15.23 1.61
N LYS A 29 -5.37 14.54 2.74
CA LYS A 29 -4.86 13.17 2.89
C LYS A 29 -5.78 12.38 3.81
N VAL A 30 -5.86 11.08 3.58
CA VAL A 30 -6.48 10.09 4.45
C VAL A 30 -5.37 9.24 5.05
N VAL A 31 -5.35 9.07 6.37
CA VAL A 31 -4.38 8.20 7.05
C VAL A 31 -5.13 6.97 7.55
N PHE A 32 -4.77 5.79 7.02
CA PHE A 32 -5.26 4.51 7.48
C PHE A 32 -4.27 3.88 8.45
N LEU A 33 -4.78 3.47 9.61
CA LEU A 33 -4.07 2.76 10.66
C LEU A 33 -4.71 1.36 10.77
N ASN A 34 -3.95 0.31 10.49
CA ASN A 34 -4.37 -1.06 10.77
C ASN A 34 -4.01 -1.47 12.22
N ASP A 35 -4.02 -2.77 12.48
CA ASP A 35 -3.60 -3.49 13.68
C ASP A 35 -2.07 -3.58 13.83
N VAL A 36 -1.37 -2.43 13.79
CA VAL A 36 0.09 -2.37 13.93
C VAL A 36 0.54 -1.41 15.03
N PHE A 37 1.74 -1.63 15.55
CA PHE A 37 2.46 -0.71 16.42
C PHE A 37 3.27 0.27 15.57
N PHE A 38 3.05 1.56 15.78
CA PHE A 38 3.69 2.67 15.06
C PHE A 38 4.02 3.83 16.00
N CYS A 39 4.89 4.74 15.56
CA CYS A 39 5.21 6.00 16.22
C CYS A 39 4.50 7.18 15.53
N ALA A 40 4.23 8.25 16.27
CA ALA A 40 3.73 9.50 15.67
C ALA A 40 4.68 10.05 14.58
N THR A 41 6.00 9.83 14.73
CA THR A 41 7.01 10.20 13.73
C THR A 41 6.84 9.45 12.41
N ASP A 42 6.34 8.21 12.44
CA ASP A 42 6.11 7.43 11.22
C ASP A 42 4.99 8.07 10.40
N VAL A 43 3.90 8.49 11.06
CA VAL A 43 2.77 9.17 10.41
C VAL A 43 3.21 10.50 9.79
N LEU A 44 3.99 11.31 10.54
CA LEU A 44 4.48 12.59 10.04
C LEU A 44 5.45 12.42 8.87
N GLU A 45 6.31 11.40 8.92
CA GLU A 45 7.23 11.08 7.83
C GLU A 45 6.48 10.67 6.57
N LEU A 46 5.48 9.78 6.68
CA LEU A 46 4.67 9.41 5.51
C LEU A 46 3.92 10.61 4.92
N LEU A 47 3.35 11.49 5.74
CA LEU A 47 2.70 12.73 5.27
C LEU A 47 3.68 13.65 4.55
N SER A 48 4.91 13.76 5.07
CA SER A 48 5.99 14.53 4.45
C SER A 48 6.37 13.95 3.09
N GLN A 49 6.67 12.65 3.01
CA GLN A 49 7.04 11.97 1.78
C GLN A 49 5.90 11.98 0.75
N ALA A 50 4.65 11.83 1.19
CA ALA A 50 3.48 11.94 0.33
C ALA A 50 3.39 13.33 -0.32
N ARG A 51 3.75 14.39 0.40
CA ARG A 51 3.80 15.76 -0.14
C ARG A 51 4.99 15.98 -1.06
N ILE A 52 6.19 15.57 -0.65
CA ILE A 52 7.44 15.74 -1.41
C ILE A 52 7.33 15.08 -2.78
N HIS A 53 6.80 13.85 -2.82
CA HIS A 53 6.71 13.07 -4.06
C HIS A 53 5.37 13.28 -4.80
N GLY A 54 4.47 14.12 -4.28
CA GLY A 54 3.11 14.24 -4.81
C GLY A 54 2.40 12.90 -4.91
N ALA A 55 2.67 11.98 -3.98
CA ALA A 55 2.22 10.59 -4.06
C ALA A 55 0.72 10.46 -3.78
N HIS A 56 0.08 9.56 -4.53
CA HIS A 56 -1.32 9.17 -4.35
C HIS A 56 -1.49 8.14 -3.24
N LEU A 57 -0.48 7.30 -3.02
CA LEU A 57 -0.42 6.33 -1.94
C LEU A 57 1.00 6.28 -1.37
N THR A 58 1.14 6.34 -0.06
CA THR A 58 2.42 6.30 0.64
C THR A 58 2.30 5.38 1.84
N CYS A 59 3.12 4.33 1.91
CA CYS A 59 3.01 3.32 2.95
C CYS A 59 4.31 3.17 3.76
N ALA A 60 4.16 2.77 5.02
CA ALA A 60 5.26 2.28 5.84
C ALA A 60 5.73 0.88 5.38
N GLU A 61 6.73 0.33 6.05
CA GLU A 61 7.08 -1.09 5.98
C GLU A 61 6.56 -1.82 7.22
N ASP A 62 5.81 -2.91 7.01
CA ASP A 62 5.22 -3.71 8.08
C ASP A 62 6.04 -4.97 8.32
N TYR A 63 6.49 -5.13 9.56
CA TYR A 63 7.35 -6.23 9.97
C TYR A 63 6.71 -7.11 11.03
N GLN A 64 7.14 -8.36 11.02
CA GLN A 64 6.93 -9.32 12.10
C GLN A 64 8.24 -10.10 12.32
N LEU A 65 8.45 -10.66 13.50
CA LEU A 65 9.50 -11.65 13.72
C LEU A 65 9.00 -13.03 13.29
N ARG A 66 9.78 -13.72 12.47
CA ARG A 66 9.58 -15.14 12.14
C ARG A 66 10.85 -15.92 12.44
N HIS A 67 10.76 -16.87 13.36
CA HIS A 67 11.89 -17.71 13.76
C HIS A 67 13.12 -16.88 14.17
N GLY A 68 12.90 -15.76 14.87
CA GLY A 68 13.96 -14.85 15.33
C GLY A 68 14.53 -13.91 14.26
N ALA A 69 14.03 -13.96 13.02
CA ALA A 69 14.44 -13.08 11.95
C ALA A 69 13.34 -12.06 11.60
N LEU A 70 13.74 -10.82 11.31
CA LEU A 70 12.84 -9.77 10.86
C LEU A 70 12.35 -10.08 9.44
N ALA A 71 11.04 -10.29 9.30
CA ALA A 71 10.38 -10.63 8.06
C ALA A 71 9.34 -9.57 7.73
N PHE A 72 9.32 -9.13 6.46
CA PHE A 72 8.25 -8.28 5.97
C PHE A 72 6.92 -9.06 6.00
N TYR A 73 5.86 -8.46 6.53
CA TYR A 73 4.62 -9.16 6.80
C TYR A 73 3.65 -9.18 5.62
N ASP A 74 3.25 -8.02 5.13
CA ASP A 74 2.10 -7.82 4.22
C ASP A 74 2.44 -8.14 2.74
N THR A 75 3.01 -9.33 2.50
CA THR A 75 3.44 -9.81 1.18
C THR A 75 2.29 -10.14 0.23
N TRP A 76 1.06 -10.28 0.74
CA TRP A 76 -0.11 -10.55 -0.10
C TRP A 76 -0.60 -9.30 -0.86
N VAL A 77 -0.40 -8.11 -0.28
CA VAL A 77 -0.80 -6.83 -0.87
C VAL A 77 0.36 -6.13 -1.56
N SER A 78 1.53 -6.12 -0.92
CA SER A 78 2.68 -5.35 -1.42
C SER A 78 3.27 -5.96 -2.69
N ARG A 79 3.38 -5.13 -3.72
CA ARG A 79 3.96 -5.51 -5.01
C ARG A 79 4.93 -4.46 -5.48
N ASP A 80 6.10 -4.90 -5.95
CA ASP A 80 7.06 -3.99 -6.55
C ASP A 80 6.55 -3.45 -7.89
N ILE A 81 7.29 -2.54 -8.49
CA ILE A 81 6.89 -1.89 -9.74
C ILE A 81 6.88 -2.87 -10.94
N LEU A 82 7.46 -4.07 -10.81
CA LEU A 82 7.40 -5.13 -11.81
C LEU A 82 6.13 -5.98 -11.65
N GLY A 83 5.35 -5.75 -10.58
CA GLY A 83 4.15 -6.50 -10.25
C GLY A 83 4.42 -7.77 -9.45
N ASN A 84 5.65 -8.00 -9.01
CA ASN A 84 6.03 -9.15 -8.20
C ASN A 84 5.67 -8.91 -6.73
N PRO A 85 5.26 -9.95 -5.98
CA PRO A 85 4.97 -9.80 -4.55
C PRO A 85 6.28 -9.48 -3.81
N PHE A 86 6.18 -8.67 -2.76
CA PHE A 86 7.32 -8.52 -1.87
C PHE A 86 7.69 -9.85 -1.21
N LYS A 87 8.98 -10.01 -0.93
CA LYS A 87 9.52 -11.18 -0.25
C LYS A 87 9.49 -10.97 1.27
N PRO A 88 9.26 -12.02 2.07
CA PRO A 88 9.21 -11.92 3.53
C PRO A 88 10.62 -11.83 4.14
N HIS A 89 11.46 -10.89 3.69
CA HIS A 89 12.85 -10.74 4.12
C HIS A 89 13.29 -9.27 4.13
N HIS A 90 13.70 -8.76 5.30
CA HIS A 90 14.01 -7.33 5.51
C HIS A 90 15.26 -6.79 4.79
N LEU A 91 16.09 -7.63 4.16
CA LEU A 91 17.24 -7.19 3.33
C LEU A 91 17.07 -7.52 1.85
N ASN A 92 15.96 -8.16 1.48
CA ASN A 92 15.72 -8.61 0.12
C ASN A 92 14.22 -8.63 -0.13
N ILE A 93 13.61 -7.45 -0.12
CA ILE A 93 12.16 -7.28 -0.10
C ILE A 93 11.53 -7.25 -1.49
N ALA A 94 12.24 -6.77 -2.51
CA ALA A 94 11.71 -6.53 -3.86
C ALA A 94 12.59 -7.17 -4.94
N ASP A 95 12.01 -7.50 -6.09
CA ASP A 95 12.75 -7.98 -7.27
C ASP A 95 13.23 -6.81 -8.14
N ASP A 96 12.51 -5.70 -8.16
CA ASP A 96 12.99 -4.46 -8.78
C ASP A 96 14.28 -3.96 -8.10
N ALA A 97 15.38 -3.95 -8.84
CA ALA A 97 16.69 -3.56 -8.32
C ALA A 97 16.73 -2.12 -7.78
N THR A 98 15.95 -1.20 -8.39
CA THR A 98 15.90 0.20 -7.92
C THR A 98 15.22 0.29 -6.57
N ALA A 99 14.09 -0.39 -6.40
CA ALA A 99 13.38 -0.50 -5.13
C ALA A 99 14.24 -1.18 -4.07
N LEU A 100 14.92 -2.28 -4.39
CA LEU A 100 15.79 -2.99 -3.45
C LEU A 100 16.96 -2.12 -2.97
N VAL A 101 17.64 -1.43 -3.89
CA VAL A 101 18.73 -0.51 -3.51
C VAL A 101 18.21 0.64 -2.66
N ALA A 102 17.07 1.23 -3.01
CA ALA A 102 16.46 2.31 -2.22
C ALA A 102 16.08 1.84 -0.82
N HIS A 103 15.43 0.68 -0.70
CA HIS A 103 15.10 0.02 0.56
C HIS A 103 16.32 -0.17 1.47
N LEU A 104 17.38 -0.78 0.96
CA LEU A 104 18.63 -1.01 1.71
C LEU A 104 19.31 0.30 2.15
N ASN A 105 19.02 1.42 1.48
CA ASN A 105 19.54 2.74 1.81
C ASN A 105 18.53 3.61 2.58
N ASN A 106 17.44 3.03 3.07
CA ASN A 106 16.33 3.74 3.71
C ASN A 106 15.79 4.93 2.90
N ARG A 107 15.68 4.78 1.58
CA ARG A 107 15.14 5.80 0.68
C ARG A 107 13.76 5.40 0.17
N PRO A 108 12.82 6.35 0.05
CA PRO A 108 11.53 6.09 -0.56
C PRO A 108 11.67 5.52 -1.98
N TYR A 109 10.78 4.61 -2.36
CA TYR A 109 10.79 3.99 -3.69
C TYR A 109 9.38 3.71 -4.22
N GLN A 110 9.25 3.74 -5.55
CA GLN A 110 7.99 3.46 -6.23
C GLN A 110 7.64 1.98 -6.21
N VAL A 111 6.35 1.69 -6.08
CA VAL A 111 5.76 0.35 -6.06
C VAL A 111 4.52 0.27 -6.96
N GLN A 112 4.08 -0.95 -7.30
CA GLN A 112 2.75 -1.13 -7.88
C GLN A 112 1.66 -1.10 -6.80
N CYS A 113 1.91 -1.66 -5.62
CA CYS A 113 0.94 -1.58 -4.53
C CYS A 113 1.62 -1.67 -3.18
N CYS A 114 1.04 -0.99 -2.20
CA CYS A 114 1.42 -1.09 -0.79
C CYS A 114 0.17 -0.88 0.09
N TRP A 115 0.24 -1.29 1.35
CA TRP A 115 -0.77 -0.96 2.37
C TRP A 115 -0.12 -0.99 3.76
N ASN A 116 0.54 -2.10 4.09
CA ASN A 116 1.66 -2.18 5.05
C ASN A 116 1.40 -1.57 6.42
N GLY A 117 0.21 -1.79 6.95
CA GLY A 117 -0.15 -1.42 8.32
C GLY A 117 -0.47 0.07 8.52
N LEU A 118 0.27 0.96 7.85
CA LEU A 118 0.12 2.41 7.91
C LEU A 118 0.23 2.99 6.50
N ALA A 119 -0.87 3.59 6.01
CA ALA A 119 -0.97 4.14 4.67
C ALA A 119 -1.52 5.57 4.68
N VAL A 120 -0.88 6.45 3.91
CA VAL A 120 -1.33 7.82 3.61
C VAL A 120 -1.79 7.85 2.17
N ILE A 121 -3.06 8.18 1.95
CA ILE A 121 -3.70 8.20 0.63
C ILE A 121 -4.08 9.63 0.30
N ASP A 122 -3.89 10.04 -0.96
CA ASP A 122 -4.45 11.29 -1.45
C ASP A 122 -5.97 11.24 -1.38
N ALA A 123 -6.57 12.20 -0.67
CA ALA A 123 -8.02 12.23 -0.50
C ALA A 123 -8.75 12.29 -1.85
N GLN A 124 -8.13 12.85 -2.89
CA GLN A 124 -8.74 12.97 -4.22
C GLN A 124 -9.04 11.60 -4.86
N VAL A 125 -8.35 10.53 -4.45
CA VAL A 125 -8.65 9.14 -4.89
C VAL A 125 -10.12 8.81 -4.65
N PHE A 126 -10.64 9.28 -3.53
CA PHE A 126 -11.96 8.95 -3.01
C PHE A 126 -13.02 10.01 -3.38
N MET A 127 -12.64 11.11 -4.02
CA MET A 127 -13.54 12.21 -4.35
C MET A 127 -13.76 12.30 -5.86
N HIS A 128 -14.84 12.99 -6.25
CA HIS A 128 -15.07 13.33 -7.65
C HIS A 128 -13.87 14.09 -8.23
N PRO A 129 -13.38 13.76 -9.43
CA PRO A 129 -13.99 12.87 -10.42
C PRO A 129 -13.57 11.38 -10.36
N HIS A 130 -12.66 11.00 -9.47
CA HIS A 130 -12.10 9.65 -9.47
C HIS A 130 -13.04 8.62 -8.83
N ASP A 131 -13.66 8.98 -7.71
CA ASP A 131 -14.67 8.17 -7.03
C ASP A 131 -14.28 6.69 -6.80
N ILE A 132 -12.98 6.43 -6.60
CA ILE A 132 -12.48 5.07 -6.35
C ILE A 132 -12.95 4.62 -4.97
N ARG A 133 -13.36 3.36 -4.84
CA ARG A 133 -13.88 2.77 -3.59
C ARG A 133 -13.23 1.41 -3.35
N PHE A 134 -13.13 1.02 -2.08
CA PHE A 134 -12.79 -0.36 -1.76
C PHE A 134 -13.89 -1.29 -2.27
N ARG A 135 -13.50 -2.43 -2.84
CA ARG A 135 -14.46 -3.37 -3.42
C ARG A 135 -13.98 -4.81 -3.33
N ARG A 136 -14.91 -5.73 -3.62
CA ARG A 136 -14.61 -7.13 -3.93
C ARG A 136 -14.19 -7.23 -5.41
N SER A 137 -13.52 -8.32 -5.77
CA SER A 137 -13.18 -8.58 -7.18
C SER A 137 -14.43 -8.78 -8.00
N ALA A 138 -14.39 -8.37 -9.27
CA ALA A 138 -15.38 -8.79 -10.24
C ALA A 138 -15.24 -10.30 -10.54
N PRO A 139 -16.25 -10.96 -11.15
CA PRO A 139 -16.18 -12.38 -11.46
C PRO A 139 -15.01 -12.80 -12.37
N ASP A 140 -14.55 -11.90 -13.23
CA ASP A 140 -13.44 -12.08 -14.18
C ASP A 140 -12.10 -11.53 -13.67
N GLU A 141 -12.07 -11.02 -12.44
CA GLU A 141 -10.86 -10.51 -11.79
C GLU A 141 -10.31 -11.50 -10.77
N CYS A 142 -9.02 -11.35 -10.45
CA CYS A 142 -8.45 -12.11 -9.36
C CYS A 142 -9.12 -11.77 -8.02
N SER A 143 -9.38 -12.81 -7.22
CA SER A 143 -9.92 -12.70 -5.86
C SER A 143 -8.91 -12.14 -4.85
N ALA A 144 -8.39 -10.94 -5.11
CA ALA A 144 -7.39 -10.26 -4.29
C ALA A 144 -8.03 -9.53 -3.08
N SER A 145 -7.18 -8.98 -2.21
CA SER A 145 -7.62 -8.11 -1.13
C SER A 145 -8.24 -6.81 -1.67
N GLU A 146 -9.08 -6.16 -0.86
CA GLU A 146 -9.67 -4.87 -1.19
C GLU A 146 -8.60 -3.77 -1.36
N CYS A 147 -7.46 -3.90 -0.70
CA CYS A 147 -6.32 -2.99 -0.84
C CYS A 147 -5.60 -3.19 -2.17
N SER A 148 -5.37 -4.44 -2.58
CA SER A 148 -4.78 -4.76 -3.88
C SER A 148 -5.66 -4.32 -5.04
N LEU A 149 -6.98 -4.44 -4.89
CA LEU A 149 -7.95 -3.95 -5.86
C LEU A 149 -8.00 -2.43 -5.90
N LEU A 150 -7.95 -1.75 -4.74
CA LEU A 150 -7.82 -0.29 -4.68
C LEU A 150 -6.58 0.19 -5.46
N CYS A 151 -5.43 -0.45 -5.26
CA CYS A 151 -4.23 -0.14 -6.04
C CYS A 151 -4.48 -0.31 -7.54
N ASN A 152 -5.06 -1.43 -7.97
CA ASN A 152 -5.34 -1.67 -9.39
C ASN A 152 -6.27 -0.59 -9.98
N ASP A 153 -7.31 -0.21 -9.26
CA ASP A 153 -8.25 0.84 -9.68
C ASP A 153 -7.55 2.21 -9.77
N MET A 154 -6.65 2.51 -8.81
CA MET A 154 -5.82 3.71 -8.86
C MET A 154 -4.89 3.70 -10.07
N TRP A 155 -4.25 2.58 -10.41
CA TRP A 155 -3.43 2.45 -11.62
C TRP A 155 -4.26 2.68 -12.89
N ALA A 156 -5.45 2.11 -12.96
CA ALA A 156 -6.36 2.29 -14.08
C ALA A 156 -6.86 3.74 -14.25
N ALA A 157 -6.91 4.50 -13.17
CA ALA A 157 -7.34 5.90 -13.14
C ALA A 157 -6.17 6.91 -13.26
N ASP A 158 -4.99 6.47 -13.70
CA ASP A 158 -3.77 7.30 -13.79
C ASP A 158 -3.28 7.84 -12.42
N MET A 159 -3.73 7.22 -11.32
CA MET A 159 -3.39 7.58 -9.94
C MET A 159 -2.25 6.72 -9.39
N HIS A 160 -1.18 6.59 -10.16
CA HIS A 160 -0.18 5.53 -9.95
C HIS A 160 1.11 5.94 -9.22
N ARG A 161 1.19 7.15 -8.66
CA ARG A 161 2.32 7.58 -7.83
C ARG A 161 2.25 6.95 -6.43
N MET A 162 2.66 5.69 -6.33
CA MET A 162 2.65 4.91 -5.08
C MET A 162 4.06 4.71 -4.55
N VAL A 163 4.27 4.93 -3.25
CA VAL A 163 5.60 4.97 -2.63
C VAL A 163 5.62 4.17 -1.33
N VAL A 164 6.66 3.37 -1.12
CA VAL A 164 7.01 2.83 0.21
C VAL A 164 8.11 3.70 0.82
N VAL A 165 8.01 3.97 2.12
CA VAL A 165 8.97 4.79 2.88
C VAL A 165 9.67 3.93 3.93
N PRO A 166 10.87 3.40 3.64
CA PRO A 166 11.53 2.44 4.51
C PRO A 166 11.93 2.98 5.88
N VAL A 167 12.07 4.30 6.02
CA VAL A 167 12.36 4.91 7.32
C VAL A 167 11.22 4.68 8.32
N ALA A 168 9.97 4.64 7.84
CA ALA A 168 8.81 4.32 8.65
C ALA A 168 8.61 2.80 8.71
N LYS A 169 9.05 2.18 9.81
CA LYS A 169 8.89 0.74 10.07
C LYS A 169 7.86 0.53 11.18
N VAL A 170 6.77 -0.14 10.86
CA VAL A 170 5.72 -0.54 11.81
C VAL A 170 5.85 -2.03 12.15
N ALA A 171 5.23 -2.45 13.24
CA ALA A 171 5.33 -3.82 13.74
C ALA A 171 3.95 -4.44 13.94
N TYR A 172 3.78 -5.69 13.50
CA TYR A 172 2.55 -6.45 13.66
C TYR A 172 2.26 -6.85 15.12
N ASP A 173 3.31 -7.04 15.92
CA ASP A 173 3.21 -7.47 17.32
C ASP A 173 4.21 -6.74 18.24
N VAL A 174 4.00 -6.91 19.56
CA VAL A 174 4.80 -6.26 20.61
C VAL A 174 6.26 -6.73 20.60
N GLU A 175 6.49 -8.00 20.26
CA GLU A 175 7.84 -8.58 20.21
C GLU A 175 8.66 -7.91 19.10
N THR A 176 8.07 -7.82 17.92
CA THR A 176 8.66 -7.15 16.76
C THR A 176 8.86 -5.66 17.03
N ARG A 177 7.90 -5.00 17.70
CA ARG A 177 8.06 -3.61 18.11
C ARG A 177 9.31 -3.41 18.98
N SER A 178 9.47 -4.26 19.99
CA SER A 178 10.63 -4.23 20.90
C SER A 178 11.95 -4.51 20.16
N TYR A 179 11.92 -5.41 19.18
CA TYR A 179 13.07 -5.69 18.33
C TYR A 179 13.48 -4.49 17.48
N LEU A 180 12.53 -3.81 16.84
CA LEU A 180 12.82 -2.62 16.03
C LEU A 180 13.43 -1.50 16.87
N GLU A 181 12.93 -1.28 18.08
CA GLU A 181 13.45 -0.27 19.02
C GLU A 181 14.88 -0.57 19.48
N SER A 182 15.12 -1.80 19.94
CA SER A 182 16.42 -2.24 20.46
C SER A 182 17.48 -2.33 19.36
N SER A 183 17.09 -2.70 18.14
CA SER A 183 17.97 -2.75 16.97
C SER A 183 18.22 -1.37 16.34
N GLY A 184 17.58 -0.31 16.83
CA GLY A 184 17.73 1.04 16.31
C GLY A 184 17.11 1.27 14.93
N LEU A 185 16.17 0.41 14.51
CA LEU A 185 15.55 0.42 13.19
C LEU A 185 14.30 1.35 13.10
N VAL A 186 14.00 2.09 14.17
CA VAL A 186 12.85 3.00 14.28
C VAL A 186 13.14 4.38 13.69
N ALA A 187 12.12 5.00 13.05
CA ALA A 187 12.24 6.21 12.24
C ALA A 187 12.94 7.39 12.96
N HIS A 188 12.61 7.66 14.22
CA HIS A 188 13.15 8.82 14.95
C HIS A 188 14.68 8.79 15.10
N LYS A 189 15.33 7.62 15.01
CA LYS A 189 16.79 7.49 14.98
C LYS A 189 17.35 7.66 13.57
N ALA A 190 16.62 7.21 12.54
CA ALA A 190 17.05 7.25 11.15
C ALA A 190 16.89 8.63 10.49
N LEU A 191 15.91 9.44 10.90
CA LEU A 191 15.65 10.78 10.35
C LEU A 191 16.81 11.76 10.58
N VAL A 192 17.60 11.57 11.65
CA VAL A 192 18.79 12.38 11.94
C VAL A 192 19.93 12.10 10.95
N ALA A 193 20.01 10.88 10.40
CA ALA A 193 21.07 10.46 9.48
C ALA A 193 20.83 10.89 8.02
N ASN A 194 19.60 11.22 7.64
CA ASN A 194 19.17 11.51 6.26
C ASN A 194 18.90 13.01 6.00
N ALA A 195 19.62 13.92 6.68
CA ALA A 195 19.40 15.38 6.65
C ALA A 195 19.62 16.10 5.29
N GLY A 196 19.65 15.38 4.17
CA GLY A 196 19.67 15.96 2.82
C GLY A 196 18.26 16.23 2.29
N ARG A 197 18.12 17.13 1.30
CA ARG A 197 16.85 17.26 0.58
C ARG A 197 16.53 15.94 -0.12
N PRO A 198 15.36 15.31 0.14
CA PRO A 198 14.97 14.09 -0.55
C PRO A 198 14.87 14.38 -2.05
N ARG A 199 15.53 13.55 -2.87
CA ARG A 199 15.40 13.62 -4.32
C ARG A 199 14.02 13.08 -4.68
N GLU A 200 13.25 13.85 -5.45
CA GLU A 200 11.97 13.40 -5.96
C GLU A 200 12.12 12.10 -6.77
N ILE A 201 11.16 11.19 -6.60
CA ILE A 201 11.10 9.93 -7.35
C ILE A 201 10.66 10.26 -8.77
N ASP A 202 11.42 9.76 -9.75
CA ASP A 202 10.99 9.72 -11.14
C ASP A 202 10.07 8.49 -11.33
N PHE A 203 8.77 8.74 -11.40
CA PHE A 203 7.76 7.68 -11.44
C PHE A 203 7.74 7.00 -12.82
N ARG A 204 8.02 5.69 -12.82
CA ARG A 204 7.98 4.82 -14.00
C ARG A 204 6.55 4.35 -14.31
N PRO A 205 6.26 3.96 -15.56
CA PRO A 205 5.04 3.23 -15.91
C PRO A 205 4.91 1.92 -15.11
N GLY A 206 3.68 1.48 -14.93
CA GLY A 206 3.35 0.28 -14.16
C GLY A 206 3.54 -1.01 -14.95
N PRO A 207 3.44 -2.17 -14.27
CA PRO A 207 3.58 -3.45 -14.91
C PRO A 207 2.32 -3.79 -15.74
N LYS A 208 2.49 -4.56 -16.82
CA LYS A 208 1.35 -5.03 -17.64
C LYS A 208 0.50 -6.07 -16.91
N SER A 209 1.10 -6.77 -15.95
CA SER A 209 0.46 -7.80 -15.14
C SER A 209 1.00 -7.78 -13.73
N VAL A 210 0.19 -8.21 -12.77
CA VAL A 210 0.55 -8.29 -11.36
C VAL A 210 0.38 -9.70 -10.84
N TYR A 211 1.24 -10.10 -9.93
CA TYR A 211 1.06 -11.32 -9.16
C TYR A 211 -0.24 -11.25 -8.36
N CYS A 212 -0.97 -12.35 -8.38
CA CYS A 212 -2.14 -12.54 -7.55
C CYS A 212 -2.18 -13.96 -6.99
N HIS A 213 -2.42 -14.05 -5.69
CA HIS A 213 -2.75 -15.29 -5.00
C HIS A 213 -4.19 -15.13 -4.49
N PRO A 214 -5.20 -15.74 -5.13
CA PRO A 214 -6.59 -15.47 -4.82
C PRO A 214 -7.05 -16.07 -3.48
N LEU A 215 -7.93 -15.35 -2.79
CA LEU A 215 -8.73 -15.84 -1.66
C LEU A 215 -10.15 -16.13 -2.16
N ASN A 216 -10.44 -17.35 -2.59
CA ASN A 216 -11.70 -17.74 -3.23
C ASN A 216 -12.75 -18.20 -2.21
N ASP A 217 -12.36 -19.07 -1.28
CA ASP A 217 -13.28 -19.60 -0.27
C ASP A 217 -13.66 -18.51 0.75
N PRO A 218 -14.97 -18.21 0.94
CA PRO A 218 -15.44 -17.28 1.96
C PRO A 218 -15.01 -17.62 3.40
N ALA A 219 -14.70 -18.88 3.70
CA ALA A 219 -14.24 -19.35 5.01
C ALA A 219 -12.71 -19.28 5.16
N ALA A 220 -11.95 -19.11 4.08
CA ALA A 220 -10.50 -19.05 4.13
C ALA A 220 -10.01 -17.76 4.80
N ARG A 221 -8.87 -17.87 5.50
CA ARG A 221 -8.20 -16.74 6.19
C ARG A 221 -6.92 -16.29 5.48
N VAL A 222 -6.41 -17.14 4.59
CA VAL A 222 -5.22 -16.95 3.78
C VAL A 222 -5.55 -17.39 2.35
N PRO A 223 -4.89 -16.83 1.32
CA PRO A 223 -5.13 -17.23 -0.07
C PRO A 223 -5.09 -18.75 -0.28
N ASP A 224 -6.04 -19.26 -1.05
CA ASP A 224 -6.36 -20.69 -1.17
C ASP A 224 -6.43 -21.19 -2.63
N GLY A 225 -6.45 -20.28 -3.62
CA GLY A 225 -6.43 -20.66 -5.04
C GLY A 225 -5.03 -20.61 -5.67
N PRO A 226 -4.87 -21.10 -6.91
CA PRO A 226 -3.58 -21.08 -7.58
C PRO A 226 -3.11 -19.65 -7.84
N ALA A 227 -1.85 -19.36 -7.51
CA ALA A 227 -1.25 -18.07 -7.82
C ALA A 227 -0.95 -17.93 -9.31
N SER A 228 -1.14 -16.72 -9.85
CA SER A 228 -0.90 -16.41 -11.26
C SER A 228 -0.59 -14.94 -11.46
N TYR A 229 -0.05 -14.59 -12.63
CA TYR A 229 0.01 -13.19 -13.06
C TYR A 229 -1.28 -12.85 -13.81
N VAL A 230 -1.93 -11.77 -13.39
CA VAL A 230 -3.17 -11.26 -14.01
C VAL A 230 -2.91 -9.90 -14.62
N ALA A 231 -3.49 -9.63 -15.78
CA ALA A 231 -3.38 -8.31 -16.40
C ALA A 231 -4.00 -7.26 -15.46
N ILE A 232 -3.37 -6.08 -15.37
CA ILE A 232 -4.05 -4.94 -14.75
C ILE A 232 -5.13 -4.50 -15.74
N ILE A 233 -6.39 -4.77 -15.41
CA ILE A 233 -7.51 -4.30 -16.22
C ILE A 233 -7.52 -2.78 -16.10
N ASN A 234 -7.26 -2.08 -17.20
CA ASN A 234 -7.53 -0.65 -17.28
C ASN A 234 -9.05 -0.50 -17.18
N ALA A 235 -9.56 -0.08 -16.02
CA ALA A 235 -10.96 0.28 -15.77
C ALA A 235 -11.46 1.50 -16.59
N GLY A 236 -10.86 1.75 -17.77
CA GLY A 236 -11.24 2.80 -18.73
C GLY A 236 -11.91 2.28 -20.00
N ALA A 237 -12.22 0.99 -20.11
CA ALA A 237 -12.93 0.42 -21.26
C ALA A 237 -14.44 0.18 -21.01
N ALA A 238 -15.00 0.68 -19.91
CA ALA A 238 -16.43 0.93 -19.84
C ALA A 238 -16.71 2.26 -20.53
N THR A 239 -16.73 2.24 -21.86
CA THR A 239 -17.31 3.32 -22.66
C THR A 239 -18.70 3.58 -22.11
N ALA A 240 -18.92 4.79 -21.59
CA ALA A 240 -20.23 5.38 -21.53
C ALA A 240 -20.79 5.43 -22.96
N THR A 241 -21.50 4.38 -23.36
CA THR A 241 -22.49 4.49 -24.42
C THR A 241 -23.61 5.33 -23.86
N ALA A 242 -23.52 6.63 -24.10
CA ALA A 242 -24.68 7.50 -24.03
C ALA A 242 -25.77 6.92 -24.94
N ALA A 243 -26.94 6.68 -24.37
CA ALA A 243 -28.22 6.68 -25.06
C ALA A 243 -28.99 7.91 -24.60
#